data_AF-A0A0Q6ZB07-F1
#
_entry.id   AF-A0A0Q6ZB07-F1
#
_cell.length_a   1.000
_cell.length_b   1.000
_cell.length_c   1.000
_cell.angle_alpha   90.00
_cell.angle_beta   90.00
_cell.angle_gamma   90.00
#
_symmetry.space_group_name_H-M   'P 1'
#
loop_
_entity.id
_entity.type
_entity.pdbx_description
1 polymer ?
#
loop_
_entity_poly.entity_id
_entity_poly.type
_entity_poly.pdbx_seq_one_letter_code
_entity_poly.pdbx_strand_id
1 'polypeptide(L)'
;MHLDKARSYSDLRQSLSRRDRSLREKVMSLEDAADLITDGQSVGIGGSMMSRTPMAMIWQLIRSGRSDLVCSRSITTSEGDLLLGSGLSNHIITSWFSQGIMWGISKVMREHIESGRARYDEWSHLAIGMRFRAGAMGVPFMPMRPMLGSDVLGSRPEAQVIDCPFTGEKILLVPALNPDVAIIHVHSCDAYGNARIEGLQFMDIDLAMAADKVILTTERIISNDQIRRAPDQTKIPFFCVDAVVEVPFGAAPHECYGVYEPMMNHLDAYARKVNSDPISGMKSYLDEYIHAPRSWNDYLNLIGLEEVLSAAQRGRSLHND
;
A
#
# COMPACT_ATOMS: atom_id res chain seq x y z
N MET A 1 20.71 -14.88 2.29
CA MET A 1 19.40 -15.11 1.64
C MET A 1 18.42 -15.61 2.70
N HIS A 2 17.91 -14.71 3.55
CA HIS A 2 16.88 -15.06 4.52
C HIS A 2 15.57 -15.21 3.75
N LEU A 3 15.18 -16.46 3.48
CA LEU A 3 13.82 -16.78 3.11
C LEU A 3 12.87 -16.14 4.12
N ASP A 4 11.80 -15.51 3.62
CA ASP A 4 10.63 -14.99 4.33
C ASP A 4 10.01 -16.07 5.23
N LYS A 5 10.68 -16.43 6.32
CA LYS A 5 10.12 -17.31 7.32
C LYS A 5 9.01 -16.54 7.99
N ALA A 6 7.79 -17.08 7.88
CA ALA A 6 6.68 -16.65 8.70
C ALA A 6 7.15 -16.52 10.14
N ARG A 7 6.92 -15.34 10.73
CA ARG A 7 7.30 -15.09 12.13
C ARG A 7 6.54 -16.06 13.02
N SER A 8 7.18 -16.58 14.06
CA SER A 8 6.48 -17.45 14.99
C SER A 8 5.37 -16.66 15.69
N TYR A 9 4.32 -17.35 16.13
CA TYR A 9 3.24 -16.71 16.89
C TYR A 9 3.79 -15.97 18.13
N SER A 10 4.79 -16.55 18.80
CA SER A 10 5.42 -15.94 19.97
C SER A 10 6.11 -14.61 19.63
N ASP A 11 6.83 -14.55 18.50
CA ASP A 11 7.52 -13.34 18.06
C ASP A 11 6.51 -12.24 17.68
N LEU A 12 5.47 -12.60 16.92
CA LEU A 12 4.39 -11.69 16.54
C LEU A 12 3.69 -11.12 17.78
N ARG A 13 3.34 -11.98 18.74
CA ARG A 13 2.70 -11.57 19.99
C ARG A 13 3.61 -10.66 20.80
N GLN A 14 4.91 -10.95 20.86
CA GLN A 14 5.87 -10.12 21.58
C GLN A 14 5.96 -8.73 20.95
N SER A 15 6.05 -8.63 19.61
CA SER A 15 6.07 -7.35 18.91
C SER A 15 4.78 -6.54 19.16
N LEU A 16 3.62 -7.15 18.93
CA LEU A 16 2.30 -6.52 19.11
C LEU A 16 1.99 -6.14 20.56
N SER A 17 2.64 -6.77 21.55
CA SER A 17 2.50 -6.42 22.96
C SER A 17 3.21 -5.12 23.35
N ARG A 18 4.23 -4.71 22.58
CA ARG A 18 4.95 -3.44 22.77
C ARG A 18 4.21 -2.26 22.17
N ARG A 19 3.18 -2.52 21.36
CA ARG A 19 2.40 -1.50 20.68
C ARG A 19 1.66 -0.62 21.69
N ASP A 20 1.78 0.68 21.50
CA ASP A 20 1.01 1.65 22.28
C ASP A 20 -0.45 1.67 21.85
N ARG A 21 -1.31 1.07 22.69
CA ARG A 21 -2.76 1.01 22.47
C ARG A 21 -3.52 2.10 23.24
N SER A 22 -2.81 3.07 23.80
CA SER A 22 -3.44 4.16 24.54
C SER A 22 -4.21 5.10 23.60
N LEU A 23 -5.30 5.67 24.12
CA LEU A 23 -6.05 6.70 23.42
C LEU A 23 -5.34 8.04 23.63
N ARG A 24 -4.34 8.31 22.79
CA ARG A 24 -3.62 9.57 22.74
C ARG A 24 -3.58 10.11 21.32
N GLU A 25 -3.31 11.40 21.19
CA GLU A 25 -3.11 12.04 19.90
C GLU A 25 -1.86 11.49 19.19
N LYS A 26 -2.01 11.23 17.88
CA LYS A 26 -1.00 10.60 17.01
C LYS A 26 -0.76 11.41 15.73
N VAL A 27 -1.27 12.64 15.70
CA VAL A 27 -1.13 13.54 14.56
C VAL A 27 0.32 14.00 14.47
N MET A 28 0.90 13.91 13.28
CA MET A 28 2.26 14.36 13.00
C MET A 28 2.41 14.78 11.54
N SER A 29 3.57 15.37 11.22
CA SER A 29 3.90 15.75 9.85
C SER A 29 4.17 14.53 8.96
N LEU A 30 4.15 14.73 7.65
CA LEU A 30 4.48 13.69 6.69
C LEU A 30 5.95 13.25 6.83
N GLU A 31 6.82 14.21 7.12
CA GLU A 31 8.25 14.03 7.40
C GLU A 31 8.47 13.18 8.67
N ASP A 32 7.83 13.54 9.78
CA ASP A 32 7.96 12.78 11.04
C ASP A 32 7.44 11.35 10.89
N ALA A 33 6.36 11.17 10.12
CA ALA A 33 5.83 9.84 9.84
C ALA A 33 6.82 9.00 9.00
N ALA A 34 7.56 9.61 8.08
CA ALA A 34 8.56 8.91 7.27
C ALA A 34 9.76 8.44 8.10
N ASP A 35 10.06 9.13 9.19
CA ASP A 35 11.11 8.72 10.14
C ASP A 35 10.71 7.51 11.01
N LEU A 36 9.43 7.15 11.02
CA LEU A 36 8.98 5.90 11.65
C LEU A 36 9.29 4.66 10.81
N ILE A 37 9.72 4.82 9.56
CA ILE A 37 10.10 3.74 8.65
C ILE A 37 11.62 3.74 8.52
N THR A 38 12.24 2.60 8.79
CA THR A 38 13.68 2.42 8.65
C THR A 38 14.02 1.57 7.43
N ASP A 39 15.22 1.75 6.90
CA ASP A 39 15.71 0.99 5.74
C ASP A 39 15.66 -0.52 6.02
N GLY A 40 15.42 -1.30 4.97
CA GLY A 40 15.33 -2.76 5.09
C GLY A 40 14.02 -3.30 5.66
N GLN A 41 13.09 -2.45 6.13
CA GLN A 41 11.82 -2.91 6.68
C GLN A 41 10.87 -3.45 5.61
N SER A 42 10.04 -4.40 6.03
CA SER A 42 8.88 -4.82 5.24
C SER A 42 7.74 -3.82 5.39
N VAL A 43 7.27 -3.27 4.27
CA VAL A 43 6.22 -2.25 4.23
C VAL A 43 5.03 -2.78 3.45
N GLY A 44 3.86 -2.83 4.10
CA GLY A 44 2.60 -3.09 3.45
C GLY A 44 1.94 -1.79 2.97
N ILE A 45 1.55 -1.74 1.71
CA ILE A 45 0.96 -0.54 1.10
C ILE A 45 -0.53 -0.80 0.86
N GLY A 46 -1.37 -0.02 1.54
CA GLY A 46 -2.83 -0.07 1.41
C GLY A 46 -3.35 0.46 0.08
N GLY A 47 -4.64 0.28 -0.15
CA GLY A 47 -5.27 0.51 -1.45
C GLY A 47 -5.06 -0.65 -2.43
N SER A 48 -5.54 -0.46 -3.66
CA SER A 48 -5.40 -1.45 -4.73
C SER A 48 -5.46 -0.76 -6.07
N MET A 49 -4.61 -1.16 -7.01
CA MET A 49 -4.50 -0.51 -8.31
C MET A 49 -4.30 1.00 -8.11
N MET A 50 -5.16 1.83 -8.71
CA MET A 50 -5.14 3.28 -8.61
C MET A 50 -6.09 3.82 -7.54
N SER A 51 -6.52 3.01 -6.58
CA SER A 51 -7.46 3.42 -5.53
C SER A 51 -6.76 3.53 -4.18
N ARG A 52 -6.83 4.72 -3.57
CA ARG A 52 -6.32 5.04 -2.23
C ARG A 52 -4.89 4.57 -1.95
N THR A 53 -4.03 4.64 -2.97
CA THR A 53 -2.59 4.45 -2.76
C THR A 53 -2.08 5.62 -1.91
N PRO A 54 -1.32 5.41 -0.83
CA PRO A 54 -0.75 6.48 -0.01
C PRO A 54 0.44 7.15 -0.73
N MET A 55 0.17 7.81 -1.85
CA MET A 55 1.18 8.39 -2.75
C MET A 55 2.00 9.48 -2.06
N ALA A 56 1.39 10.32 -1.22
CA ALA A 56 2.10 11.31 -0.43
C ALA A 56 3.16 10.69 0.48
N MET A 57 2.82 9.55 1.11
CA MET A 57 3.76 8.83 1.96
C MET A 57 4.91 8.22 1.14
N ILE A 58 4.60 7.62 0.00
CA ILE A 58 5.62 7.07 -0.92
C ILE A 58 6.55 8.19 -1.42
N TRP A 59 5.99 9.32 -1.82
CA TRP A 59 6.73 10.51 -2.23
C TRP A 59 7.69 10.99 -1.15
N GLN A 60 7.23 11.07 0.10
CA GLN A 60 8.08 11.49 1.21
C GLN A 60 9.18 10.47 1.52
N LEU A 61 8.90 9.16 1.45
CA LEU A 61 9.90 8.12 1.69
C LEU A 61 11.04 8.18 0.67
N ILE A 62 10.71 8.40 -0.61
CA ILE A 62 11.72 8.58 -1.67
C ILE A 62 12.60 9.80 -1.36
N ARG A 63 11.99 10.91 -0.97
CA ARG A 63 12.72 12.15 -0.63
C ARG A 63 13.57 12.05 0.63
N SER A 64 13.13 11.23 1.58
CA SER A 64 13.87 10.95 2.81
C SER A 64 15.06 10.01 2.57
N GLY A 65 15.25 9.53 1.33
CA GLY A 65 16.35 8.66 0.96
C GLY A 65 16.26 7.27 1.58
N ARG A 66 15.05 6.83 1.98
CA ARG A 66 14.83 5.49 2.50
C ARG A 66 15.12 4.47 1.41
N SER A 67 15.66 3.31 1.77
CA SER A 67 16.05 2.28 0.80
C SER A 67 15.84 0.87 1.31
N ASP A 68 15.97 -0.09 0.38
CA ASP A 68 15.98 -1.53 0.66
C ASP A 68 14.70 -2.04 1.33
N LEU A 69 13.57 -1.33 1.18
CA LEU A 69 12.29 -1.78 1.72
C LEU A 69 11.81 -3.03 0.98
N VAL A 70 11.12 -3.92 1.69
CA VAL A 70 10.38 -5.03 1.09
C VAL A 70 8.91 -4.64 1.01
N CYS A 71 8.44 -4.26 -0.17
CA CYS A 71 7.10 -3.71 -0.34
C CYS A 71 6.08 -4.80 -0.68
N SER A 72 5.01 -4.89 0.10
CA SER A 72 3.89 -5.79 -0.14
C SER A 72 2.60 -5.04 -0.44
N ARG A 73 1.86 -5.49 -1.45
CA ARG A 73 0.62 -4.85 -1.90
C ARG A 73 -0.28 -5.87 -2.58
N SER A 74 -1.59 -5.59 -2.62
CA SER A 74 -2.56 -6.41 -3.34
C SER A 74 -2.33 -6.40 -4.85
N ILE A 75 -2.54 -5.24 -5.50
CA ILE A 75 -2.38 -4.99 -6.93
C ILE A 75 -1.54 -3.72 -7.08
N THR A 76 -0.38 -3.86 -7.71
CA THR A 76 0.60 -2.80 -7.88
C THR A 76 0.44 -2.11 -9.23
N THR A 77 0.43 -0.77 -9.26
CA THR A 77 0.45 0.01 -10.50
C THR A 77 1.66 0.94 -10.61
N SER A 78 1.43 2.23 -10.87
CA SER A 78 2.47 3.21 -11.15
C SER A 78 3.37 3.46 -9.93
N GLU A 79 2.85 3.29 -8.72
CA GLU A 79 3.63 3.38 -7.50
C GLU A 79 4.72 2.33 -7.44
N GLY A 80 4.49 1.13 -8.00
CA GLY A 80 5.52 0.09 -8.06
C GLY A 80 6.74 0.52 -8.88
N ASP A 81 6.52 1.25 -9.96
CA ASP A 81 7.61 1.81 -10.77
C ASP A 81 8.39 2.86 -9.98
N LEU A 82 7.69 3.69 -9.18
CA LEU A 82 8.35 4.65 -8.29
C LEU A 82 9.19 3.95 -7.24
N LEU A 83 8.65 2.89 -6.61
CA LEU A 83 9.37 2.10 -5.60
C LEU A 83 10.67 1.52 -6.17
N LEU A 84 10.60 0.91 -7.36
CA LEU A 84 11.77 0.31 -8.02
C LEU A 84 12.73 1.37 -8.56
N GLY A 85 12.23 2.32 -9.35
CA GLY A 85 13.03 3.31 -10.05
C GLY A 85 13.74 4.31 -9.15
N SER A 86 13.20 4.58 -7.95
CA SER A 86 13.85 5.43 -6.95
C SER A 86 14.90 4.71 -6.10
N GLY A 87 14.93 3.37 -6.13
CA GLY A 87 15.73 2.57 -5.21
C GLY A 87 15.12 2.44 -3.80
N LEU A 88 13.90 2.94 -3.57
CA LEU A 88 13.20 2.79 -2.31
C LEU A 88 12.94 1.31 -1.97
N SER A 89 12.69 0.48 -2.99
CA SER A 89 12.56 -0.97 -2.85
C SER A 89 13.21 -1.70 -4.01
N ASN A 90 13.79 -2.86 -3.72
CA ASN A 90 14.24 -3.84 -4.72
C ASN A 90 13.52 -5.18 -4.59
N HIS A 91 12.46 -5.27 -3.76
CA HIS A 91 11.71 -6.51 -3.52
C HIS A 91 10.23 -6.20 -3.37
N ILE A 92 9.44 -6.59 -4.37
CA ILE A 92 8.00 -6.40 -4.43
C ILE A 92 7.28 -7.73 -4.27
N ILE A 93 6.34 -7.80 -3.32
CA ILE A 93 5.44 -8.92 -3.08
C ILE A 93 4.03 -8.47 -3.47
N THR A 94 3.49 -8.97 -4.59
CA THR A 94 2.16 -8.55 -5.07
C THR A 94 1.50 -9.65 -5.89
N SER A 95 0.24 -9.43 -6.25
CA SER A 95 -0.48 -10.37 -7.13
C SER A 95 -0.55 -9.98 -8.59
N TRP A 96 -0.22 -8.72 -8.87
CA TRP A 96 -0.23 -8.18 -10.21
C TRP A 96 0.56 -6.88 -10.23
N PHE A 97 1.32 -6.65 -11.30
CA PHE A 97 2.09 -5.43 -11.49
C PHE A 97 2.06 -4.97 -12.95
N SER A 98 1.34 -3.88 -13.22
CA SER A 98 1.31 -3.19 -14.52
C SER A 98 0.91 -1.73 -14.32
N GLN A 99 1.21 -0.84 -15.27
CA GLN A 99 0.89 0.59 -15.15
C GLN A 99 -0.62 0.90 -15.10
N GLY A 100 -1.47 -0.12 -15.22
CA GLY A 100 -2.92 -0.03 -15.34
C GLY A 100 -3.35 -0.83 -16.56
N ILE A 101 -4.63 -1.25 -16.58
CA ILE A 101 -5.18 -2.03 -17.71
C ILE A 101 -5.00 -1.25 -19.03
N MET A 102 -5.06 0.09 -18.96
CA MET A 102 -4.96 1.01 -20.11
C MET A 102 -3.57 1.08 -20.76
N TRP A 103 -2.49 0.96 -19.97
CA TRP A 103 -1.12 1.20 -20.46
C TRP A 103 -0.27 -0.08 -20.56
N GLY A 104 -0.83 -1.23 -20.14
CA GLY A 104 -0.18 -2.52 -20.25
C GLY A 104 0.91 -2.76 -19.22
N ILE A 105 1.75 -3.75 -19.48
CA ILE A 105 2.80 -4.19 -18.54
C ILE A 105 3.84 -3.08 -18.38
N SER A 106 4.21 -2.79 -17.13
CA SER A 106 5.21 -1.77 -16.83
C SER A 106 6.58 -2.14 -17.42
N LYS A 107 7.12 -1.26 -18.27
CA LYS A 107 8.50 -1.42 -18.79
C LYS A 107 9.56 -1.14 -17.73
N VAL A 108 9.28 -0.29 -16.75
CA VAL A 108 10.18 0.00 -15.61
C VAL A 108 10.33 -1.25 -14.76
N MET A 109 9.19 -1.86 -14.39
CA MET A 109 9.16 -3.13 -13.67
C MET A 109 9.93 -4.20 -14.42
N ARG A 110 9.59 -4.44 -15.69
CA ARG A 110 10.24 -5.49 -16.49
C ARG A 110 11.75 -5.31 -16.52
N GLU A 111 12.22 -4.09 -16.73
CA GLU A 111 13.65 -3.84 -16.74
C GLU A 111 14.32 -4.15 -15.39
N HIS A 112 13.72 -3.77 -14.25
CA HIS A 112 14.30 -4.10 -12.95
C HIS A 112 14.29 -5.61 -12.65
N ILE A 113 13.25 -6.33 -13.04
CA ILE A 113 13.11 -7.76 -12.78
C ILE A 113 13.96 -8.59 -13.74
N GLU A 114 13.89 -8.33 -15.05
CA GLU A 114 14.61 -9.10 -16.08
C GLU A 114 16.13 -8.89 -16.03
N SER A 115 16.59 -7.71 -15.59
CA SER A 115 18.02 -7.45 -15.34
C SER A 115 18.53 -7.99 -14.00
N GLY A 116 17.65 -8.55 -13.16
CA GLY A 116 18.01 -9.08 -11.84
C GLY A 116 18.32 -8.01 -10.78
N ARG A 117 17.97 -6.73 -11.03
CA ARG A 117 18.15 -5.64 -10.05
C ARG A 117 17.09 -5.64 -8.95
N ALA A 118 15.94 -6.26 -9.20
CA ALA A 118 14.88 -6.41 -8.22
C ALA A 118 14.25 -7.80 -8.25
N ARG A 119 13.63 -8.17 -7.14
CA ARG A 119 12.89 -9.41 -6.92
C ARG A 119 11.39 -9.13 -6.97
N TYR A 120 10.67 -9.93 -7.76
CA TYR A 120 9.21 -9.94 -7.81
C TYR A 120 8.70 -11.28 -7.30
N ASP A 121 8.05 -11.26 -6.14
CA ASP A 121 7.36 -12.43 -5.59
C ASP A 121 5.89 -12.36 -5.95
N GLU A 122 5.55 -13.05 -7.04
CA GLU A 122 4.17 -13.20 -7.49
C GLU A 122 3.38 -14.17 -6.61
N TRP A 123 2.17 -13.77 -6.26
CA TRP A 123 1.17 -14.59 -5.58
C TRP A 123 -0.18 -14.46 -6.28
N SER A 124 -1.10 -15.41 -6.12
CA SER A 124 -2.48 -15.12 -6.56
C SER A 124 -3.08 -13.98 -5.74
N HIS A 125 -4.04 -13.25 -6.32
CA HIS A 125 -4.70 -12.14 -5.62
C HIS A 125 -5.35 -12.58 -4.31
N LEU A 126 -6.01 -13.74 -4.31
CA LEU A 126 -6.57 -14.32 -3.10
C LEU A 126 -5.47 -14.66 -2.09
N ALA A 127 -4.30 -15.15 -2.54
CA ALA A 127 -3.22 -15.49 -1.62
C ALA A 127 -2.72 -14.27 -0.87
N ILE A 128 -2.44 -13.12 -1.53
CA ILE A 128 -2.05 -11.91 -0.80
C ILE A 128 -3.08 -11.53 0.27
N GLY A 129 -4.37 -11.54 -0.08
CA GLY A 129 -5.44 -11.27 0.88
C GLY A 129 -5.47 -12.26 2.05
N MET A 130 -5.38 -13.56 1.76
CA MET A 130 -5.37 -14.61 2.79
C MET A 130 -4.11 -14.55 3.67
N ARG A 131 -2.97 -14.11 3.14
CA ARG A 131 -1.73 -13.93 3.90
C ARG A 131 -1.83 -12.74 4.87
N PHE A 132 -2.39 -11.60 4.44
CA PHE A 132 -2.69 -10.49 5.36
C PHE A 132 -3.75 -10.91 6.38
N ARG A 133 -4.81 -11.62 5.95
CA ARG A 133 -5.86 -12.14 6.83
C ARG A 133 -5.29 -13.07 7.90
N ALA A 134 -4.38 -13.97 7.54
CA ALA A 134 -3.67 -14.83 8.49
C ALA A 134 -2.93 -14.00 9.55
N GLY A 135 -2.21 -12.98 9.09
CA GLY A 135 -1.50 -12.05 9.96
C GLY A 135 -2.43 -11.30 10.91
N ALA A 136 -3.55 -10.79 10.41
CA ALA A 136 -4.57 -10.09 11.19
C ALA A 136 -5.24 -10.98 12.24
N MET A 137 -5.49 -12.24 11.90
CA MET A 137 -6.05 -13.24 12.83
C MET A 137 -5.02 -13.73 13.86
N GLY A 138 -3.72 -13.45 13.67
CA GLY A 138 -2.64 -13.97 14.48
C GLY A 138 -2.44 -15.49 14.32
N VAL A 139 -2.77 -16.04 13.15
CA VAL A 139 -2.52 -17.44 12.80
C VAL A 139 -1.34 -17.55 11.84
N PRO A 140 -0.53 -18.63 11.90
CA PRO A 140 0.70 -18.71 11.10
C PRO A 140 0.46 -18.91 9.59
N PHE A 141 -0.74 -19.36 9.20
CA PHE A 141 -1.10 -19.61 7.80
C PHE A 141 -2.63 -19.58 7.62
N MET A 142 -3.07 -19.47 6.36
CA MET A 142 -4.46 -19.68 5.96
C MET A 142 -4.56 -20.79 4.90
N PRO A 143 -5.55 -21.70 5.00
CA PRO A 143 -5.80 -22.70 3.98
C PRO A 143 -6.59 -22.10 2.81
N MET A 144 -6.23 -22.46 1.58
CA MET A 144 -6.91 -22.07 0.35
C MET A 144 -6.69 -23.08 -0.78
N ARG A 145 -7.52 -23.03 -1.82
CA ARG A 145 -7.34 -23.86 -3.05
C ARG A 145 -6.62 -23.15 -4.19
N PRO A 146 -6.85 -21.85 -4.45
CA PRO A 146 -6.19 -21.19 -5.57
C PRO A 146 -4.66 -21.30 -5.52
N MET A 147 -4.02 -21.19 -6.68
CA MET A 147 -2.61 -21.53 -6.97
C MET A 147 -2.29 -23.02 -7.14
N LEU A 148 -3.09 -23.95 -6.58
CA LEU A 148 -2.93 -25.38 -6.90
C LEU A 148 -3.09 -25.60 -8.41
N GLY A 149 -2.12 -26.27 -9.04
CA GLY A 149 -2.09 -26.51 -10.48
C GLY A 149 -1.61 -25.33 -11.33
N SER A 150 -1.14 -24.24 -10.72
CA SER A 150 -0.50 -23.12 -11.42
C SER A 150 1.02 -23.10 -11.19
N ASP A 151 1.78 -22.55 -12.13
CA ASP A 151 3.24 -22.39 -12.01
C ASP A 151 3.64 -21.38 -10.91
N VAL A 152 2.72 -20.51 -10.49
CA VAL A 152 2.94 -19.58 -9.37
C VAL A 152 3.32 -20.35 -8.10
N LEU A 153 2.69 -21.50 -7.84
CA LEU A 153 3.03 -22.35 -6.69
C LEU A 153 4.47 -22.89 -6.78
N GLY A 154 4.92 -23.26 -7.98
CA GLY A 154 6.30 -23.72 -8.21
C GLY A 154 7.35 -22.66 -7.86
N SER A 155 6.97 -21.39 -7.90
CA SER A 155 7.83 -20.26 -7.53
C SER A 155 7.77 -19.91 -6.04
N ARG A 156 6.84 -20.49 -5.26
CA ARG A 156 6.57 -20.16 -3.84
C ARG A 156 6.81 -21.38 -2.93
N PRO A 157 8.07 -21.81 -2.71
CA PRO A 157 8.38 -22.96 -1.86
C PRO A 157 7.93 -22.79 -0.40
N GLU A 158 7.67 -21.57 0.04
CA GLU A 158 7.11 -21.26 1.35
C GLU A 158 5.62 -21.63 1.50
N ALA A 159 4.88 -21.82 0.40
CA ALA A 159 3.51 -22.32 0.43
C ALA A 159 3.51 -23.86 0.43
N GLN A 160 2.68 -24.47 1.28
CA GLN A 160 2.76 -25.91 1.58
C GLN A 160 1.44 -26.60 1.28
N VAL A 161 1.47 -27.73 0.56
CA VAL A 161 0.26 -28.50 0.27
C VAL A 161 0.10 -29.61 1.31
N ILE A 162 -1.09 -29.72 1.91
CA ILE A 162 -1.43 -30.81 2.83
C ILE A 162 -2.68 -31.54 2.35
N ASP A 163 -2.92 -32.73 2.91
CA ASP A 163 -4.22 -33.39 2.82
C ASP A 163 -5.15 -32.83 3.91
N CYS A 164 -6.33 -32.36 3.51
CA CYS A 164 -7.34 -31.86 4.43
C CYS A 164 -7.74 -32.99 5.41
N PRO A 165 -7.62 -32.80 6.73
CA PRO A 165 -7.89 -33.87 7.70
C PRO A 165 -9.38 -34.27 7.76
N PHE A 166 -10.28 -33.47 7.19
CA PHE A 166 -11.72 -33.74 7.17
C PHE A 166 -12.21 -34.38 5.87
N THR A 167 -11.54 -34.13 4.74
CA THR A 167 -12.00 -34.57 3.41
C THR A 167 -10.98 -35.43 2.66
N GLY A 168 -9.72 -35.46 3.09
CA GLY A 168 -8.61 -36.11 2.40
C GLY A 168 -8.15 -35.39 1.12
N GLU A 169 -8.78 -34.27 0.75
CA GLU A 169 -8.43 -33.54 -0.46
C GLU A 169 -7.22 -32.62 -0.25
N LYS A 170 -6.43 -32.42 -1.30
CA LYS A 170 -5.30 -31.49 -1.28
C LYS A 170 -5.78 -30.04 -1.07
N ILE A 171 -5.13 -29.34 -0.16
CA ILE A 171 -5.35 -27.92 0.12
C ILE A 171 -3.99 -27.22 0.30
N LEU A 172 -3.89 -25.98 -0.16
CA LEU A 172 -2.69 -25.15 -0.04
C LEU A 172 -2.74 -24.34 1.25
N LEU A 173 -1.63 -24.31 1.98
CA LEU A 173 -1.40 -23.43 3.12
C LEU A 173 -0.50 -22.28 2.66
N VAL A 174 -0.99 -21.05 2.82
CA VAL A 174 -0.20 -19.85 2.56
C VAL A 174 0.25 -19.22 3.88
N PRO A 175 1.55 -18.90 4.06
CA PRO A 175 2.07 -18.36 5.31
C PRO A 175 1.60 -16.93 5.53
N ALA A 176 1.37 -16.55 6.79
CA ALA A 176 1.02 -15.18 7.14
C ALA A 176 2.03 -14.15 6.62
N LEU A 177 1.51 -13.00 6.20
CA LEU A 177 2.31 -11.84 5.81
C LEU A 177 2.04 -10.73 6.81
N ASN A 178 3.05 -10.43 7.62
CA ASN A 178 2.99 -9.43 8.68
C ASN A 178 4.07 -8.37 8.43
N PRO A 179 3.75 -7.27 7.75
CA PRO A 179 4.71 -6.18 7.53
C PRO A 179 5.17 -5.54 8.84
N ASP A 180 6.37 -4.97 8.86
CA ASP A 180 6.84 -4.15 9.97
C ASP A 180 6.05 -2.84 10.06
N VAL A 181 5.70 -2.27 8.90
CA VAL A 181 4.90 -1.05 8.82
C VAL A 181 3.82 -1.19 7.74
N ALA A 182 2.59 -0.79 8.04
CA ALA A 182 1.56 -0.53 7.04
C ALA A 182 1.41 0.97 6.81
N ILE A 183 1.41 1.38 5.54
CA ILE A 183 1.04 2.73 5.11
C ILE A 183 -0.31 2.66 4.39
N ILE A 184 -1.31 3.39 4.88
CA ILE A 184 -2.70 3.31 4.37
C ILE A 184 -3.25 4.72 4.21
N HIS A 185 -3.96 4.97 3.11
CA HIS A 185 -4.67 6.23 2.88
C HIS A 185 -6.18 6.07 3.11
N VAL A 186 -6.77 6.97 3.91
CA VAL A 186 -8.17 6.90 4.34
C VAL A 186 -8.90 8.23 4.15
N HIS A 187 -10.22 8.18 3.91
CA HIS A 187 -11.06 9.36 3.71
C HIS A 187 -11.07 10.30 4.91
N SER A 188 -11.24 9.74 6.10
CA SER A 188 -11.17 10.53 7.32
C SER A 188 -10.73 9.70 8.49
N CYS A 189 -10.05 10.32 9.44
CA CYS A 189 -9.82 9.72 10.75
C CYS A 189 -9.85 10.79 11.84
N ASP A 190 -9.99 10.38 13.11
CA ASP A 190 -9.71 11.31 14.20
C ASP A 190 -8.22 11.34 14.55
N ALA A 191 -7.85 12.32 15.38
CA ALA A 191 -6.49 12.52 15.86
C ALA A 191 -5.90 11.32 16.64
N TYR A 192 -6.75 10.37 17.04
CA TYR A 192 -6.35 9.14 17.75
C TYR A 192 -6.08 7.97 16.79
N GLY A 193 -6.58 8.05 15.55
CA GLY A 193 -6.43 7.03 14.51
C GLY A 193 -7.67 6.17 14.27
N ASN A 194 -8.85 6.55 14.76
CA ASN A 194 -10.09 5.89 14.33
C ASN A 194 -10.42 6.32 12.90
N ALA A 195 -10.27 5.41 11.95
CA ALA A 195 -10.37 5.75 10.53
C ALA A 195 -11.62 5.19 9.86
N ARG A 196 -12.13 5.97 8.91
CA ARG A 196 -13.22 5.64 8.02
C ARG A 196 -12.70 5.47 6.60
N ILE A 197 -13.18 4.40 5.97
CA ILE A 197 -12.92 4.08 4.58
C ILE A 197 -14.26 3.98 3.89
N GLU A 198 -14.44 4.79 2.86
CA GLU A 198 -15.62 4.80 2.00
C GLU A 198 -15.35 4.00 0.71
N GLY A 199 -16.40 3.44 0.12
CA GLY A 199 -16.26 2.56 -1.05
C GLY A 199 -15.54 1.25 -0.73
N LEU A 200 -14.67 0.83 -1.65
CA LEU A 200 -13.94 -0.44 -1.53
C LEU A 200 -12.85 -0.37 -0.46
N GLN A 201 -12.93 -1.28 0.52
CA GLN A 201 -11.98 -1.35 1.64
C GLN A 201 -10.68 -2.09 1.29
N PHE A 202 -10.68 -2.84 0.18
CA PHE A 202 -9.59 -3.70 -0.26
C PHE A 202 -9.08 -4.61 0.87
N MET A 203 -7.76 -4.68 1.05
CA MET A 203 -7.10 -5.47 2.10
C MET A 203 -6.65 -4.59 3.27
N ASP A 204 -7.04 -3.31 3.31
CA ASP A 204 -6.49 -2.31 4.23
C ASP A 204 -6.74 -2.66 5.70
N ILE A 205 -7.93 -3.20 6.01
CA ILE A 205 -8.30 -3.58 7.38
C ILE A 205 -7.43 -4.74 7.85
N ASP A 206 -7.29 -5.79 7.05
CA ASP A 206 -6.46 -6.94 7.37
C ASP A 206 -4.98 -6.51 7.44
N LEU A 207 -4.52 -5.66 6.51
CA LEU A 207 -3.16 -5.12 6.53
C LEU A 207 -2.87 -4.32 7.81
N ALA A 208 -3.78 -3.43 8.24
CA ALA A 208 -3.64 -2.63 9.45
C ALA A 208 -3.55 -3.50 10.72
N MET A 209 -4.26 -4.63 10.74
CA MET A 209 -4.22 -5.59 11.85
C MET A 209 -3.01 -6.54 11.77
N ALA A 210 -2.50 -6.83 10.57
CA ALA A 210 -1.37 -7.72 10.35
C ALA A 210 -0.01 -7.06 10.61
N ALA A 211 0.09 -5.74 10.45
CA ALA A 211 1.35 -5.01 10.60
C ALA A 211 1.68 -4.67 12.06
N ASP A 212 2.98 -4.57 12.36
CA ASP A 212 3.45 -4.20 13.70
C ASP A 212 3.16 -2.73 14.00
N LYS A 213 3.33 -1.86 13.00
CA LYS A 213 3.08 -0.42 13.04
C LYS A 213 2.15 0.00 11.89
N VAL A 214 1.29 0.99 12.12
CA VAL A 214 0.40 1.53 11.09
C VAL A 214 0.48 3.05 11.06
N ILE A 215 0.74 3.57 9.86
CA ILE A 215 0.73 4.99 9.53
C ILE A 215 -0.46 5.25 8.62
N LEU A 216 -1.33 6.14 9.06
CA LEU A 216 -2.45 6.60 8.25
C LEU A 216 -2.12 7.97 7.64
N THR A 217 -2.27 8.07 6.33
CA THR A 217 -2.50 9.36 5.67
C THR A 217 -4.01 9.54 5.50
N THR A 218 -4.50 10.76 5.65
CA THR A 218 -5.94 11.02 5.52
C THR A 218 -6.24 12.30 4.76
N GLU A 219 -7.34 12.30 4.01
CA GLU A 219 -7.87 13.51 3.37
C GLU A 219 -8.30 14.55 4.41
N ARG A 220 -8.80 14.10 5.58
CA ARG A 220 -9.26 15.00 6.62
C ARG A 220 -9.24 14.39 8.02
N ILE A 221 -8.75 15.16 8.99
CA ILE A 221 -8.96 14.86 10.40
C ILE A 221 -10.34 15.37 10.85
N ILE A 222 -11.13 14.48 11.44
CA ILE A 222 -12.46 14.78 12.02
C ILE A 222 -12.46 14.62 13.54
N SER A 223 -13.42 15.24 14.21
CA SER A 223 -13.51 15.11 15.66
C SER A 223 -13.89 13.68 16.08
N ASN A 224 -13.42 13.25 17.26
CA ASN A 224 -13.83 11.96 17.82
C ASN A 224 -15.34 11.89 18.06
N ASP A 225 -16.01 13.00 18.35
CA ASP A 225 -17.48 13.07 18.42
C ASP A 225 -18.14 12.70 17.08
N GLN A 226 -17.59 13.15 15.95
CA GLN A 226 -18.09 12.74 14.63
C GLN A 226 -17.87 11.25 14.38
N ILE A 227 -16.72 10.69 14.79
CA ILE A 227 -16.46 9.25 14.74
C ILE A 227 -17.53 8.49 15.54
N ARG A 228 -17.79 8.93 16.78
CA ARG A 228 -18.73 8.29 17.72
C ARG A 228 -20.20 8.37 17.29
N ARG A 229 -20.58 9.34 16.45
CA ARG A 229 -21.95 9.46 15.91
C ARG A 229 -22.31 8.36 14.92
N ALA A 230 -21.33 7.76 14.24
CA ALA A 230 -21.51 6.63 13.34
C ALA A 230 -20.34 5.65 13.54
N PRO A 231 -20.33 4.91 14.67
CA PRO A 231 -19.19 4.08 15.06
C PRO A 231 -18.99 2.88 14.12
N ASP A 232 -20.05 2.38 13.49
CA ASP A 232 -20.06 1.32 12.47
C ASP A 232 -19.29 1.66 11.19
N GLN A 233 -19.09 2.96 10.92
CA GLN A 233 -18.27 3.44 9.82
C GLN A 233 -16.77 3.39 10.13
N THR A 234 -16.38 3.20 11.38
CA THR A 234 -14.96 3.07 11.77
C THR A 234 -14.44 1.71 11.32
N LYS A 235 -13.55 1.70 10.34
CA LYS A 235 -13.00 0.47 9.72
C LYS A 235 -11.67 0.06 10.31
N ILE A 236 -10.81 1.02 10.63
CA ILE A 236 -9.54 0.79 11.33
C ILE A 236 -9.64 1.48 12.69
N PRO A 237 -9.59 0.74 13.81
CA PRO A 237 -9.70 1.32 15.14
C PRO A 237 -8.38 1.94 15.60
N PHE A 238 -8.44 2.94 16.48
CA PHE A 238 -7.26 3.69 16.95
C PHE A 238 -6.14 2.83 17.56
N PHE A 239 -6.47 1.71 18.21
CA PHE A 239 -5.47 0.82 18.81
C PHE A 239 -4.61 0.09 17.77
N CYS A 240 -5.04 0.12 16.51
CA CYS A 240 -4.30 -0.35 15.35
C CYS A 240 -3.53 0.78 14.64
N VAL A 241 -3.36 1.97 15.22
CA VAL A 241 -2.70 3.11 14.54
C VAL A 241 -1.61 3.70 15.41
N ASP A 242 -0.48 4.05 14.81
CA ASP A 242 0.66 4.67 15.51
C ASP A 242 0.90 6.13 15.07
N ALA A 243 0.52 6.47 13.84
CA ALA A 243 0.65 7.82 13.29
C ALA A 243 -0.53 8.19 12.39
N VAL A 244 -0.92 9.46 12.44
CA VAL A 244 -1.94 10.09 11.61
C VAL A 244 -1.34 11.32 10.93
N VAL A 245 -1.47 11.41 9.62
CA VAL A 245 -1.00 12.53 8.82
C VAL A 245 -2.17 13.05 7.99
N GLU A 246 -2.58 14.29 8.22
CA GLU A 246 -3.54 14.97 7.36
C GLU A 246 -2.83 15.46 6.10
N VAL A 247 -3.20 14.88 4.95
CA VAL A 247 -2.64 15.24 3.64
C VAL A 247 -3.76 15.15 2.60
N PRO A 248 -4.50 16.25 2.38
CA PRO A 248 -5.49 16.34 1.33
C PRO A 248 -4.87 16.02 -0.03
N PHE A 249 -5.62 15.32 -0.88
CA PHE A 249 -5.14 14.73 -2.13
C PHE A 249 -3.95 13.79 -1.93
N GLY A 250 -3.91 13.08 -0.80
CA GLY A 250 -2.77 12.24 -0.42
C GLY A 250 -2.59 11.00 -1.30
N ALA A 251 -3.63 10.63 -2.06
CA ALA A 251 -3.56 9.58 -3.07
C ALA A 251 -3.23 10.09 -4.48
N ALA A 252 -3.19 11.40 -4.75
CA ALA A 252 -2.86 11.91 -6.07
C ALA A 252 -1.54 11.33 -6.61
N PRO A 253 -1.47 10.89 -7.88
CA PRO A 253 -2.45 11.09 -8.95
C PRO A 253 -3.50 9.96 -9.06
N HIS A 254 -3.47 9.01 -8.12
CA HIS A 254 -4.50 7.97 -7.97
C HIS A 254 -5.80 8.56 -7.40
N GLU A 255 -6.87 7.77 -7.31
CA GLU A 255 -8.16 8.23 -6.79
C GLU A 255 -8.32 8.04 -5.28
N CYS A 256 -9.24 8.84 -4.74
CA CYS A 256 -9.85 8.62 -3.43
C CYS A 256 -11.38 8.71 -3.60
N TYR A 257 -12.05 7.55 -3.54
CA TYR A 257 -13.46 7.37 -3.86
C TYR A 257 -14.36 8.43 -3.22
N GLY A 258 -15.24 9.07 -3.98
CA GLY A 258 -16.13 10.11 -3.47
C GLY A 258 -15.46 11.47 -3.21
N VAL A 259 -14.13 11.56 -3.29
CA VAL A 259 -13.36 12.80 -3.07
C VAL A 259 -12.78 13.33 -4.39
N TYR A 260 -12.01 12.52 -5.11
CA TYR A 260 -11.46 12.84 -6.44
C TYR A 260 -11.22 11.58 -7.27
N GLU A 261 -11.45 11.71 -8.58
CA GLU A 261 -11.10 10.68 -9.57
C GLU A 261 -9.58 10.65 -9.86
N PRO A 262 -9.06 9.61 -10.55
CA PRO A 262 -7.66 9.60 -10.93
C PRO A 262 -7.33 10.75 -11.89
N MET A 263 -6.14 11.30 -11.75
CA MET A 263 -5.62 12.39 -12.60
C MET A 263 -5.07 11.77 -13.89
N MET A 264 -6.00 11.43 -14.79
CA MET A 264 -5.74 10.62 -15.97
C MET A 264 -4.79 11.29 -16.97
N ASN A 265 -4.80 12.61 -17.12
CA ASN A 265 -3.89 13.27 -18.06
C ASN A 265 -2.44 13.19 -17.56
N HIS A 266 -2.25 13.38 -16.26
CA HIS A 266 -0.94 13.20 -15.61
C HIS A 266 -0.45 11.76 -15.71
N LEU A 267 -1.31 10.78 -15.42
CA LEU A 267 -0.97 9.35 -15.53
C LEU A 267 -0.65 8.92 -16.97
N ASP A 268 -1.38 9.45 -17.95
CA ASP A 268 -1.09 9.28 -19.37
C ASP A 268 0.29 9.83 -19.73
N ALA A 269 0.61 11.05 -19.27
CA ALA A 269 1.91 11.68 -19.51
C ALA A 269 3.05 10.89 -18.85
N TYR A 270 2.85 10.44 -17.60
CA TYR A 270 3.74 9.54 -16.89
C TYR A 270 3.99 8.26 -17.69
N ALA A 271 2.93 7.54 -18.07
CA ALA A 271 3.02 6.27 -18.78
C ALA A 271 3.73 6.43 -20.13
N ARG A 272 3.45 7.49 -20.90
CA ARG A 272 4.17 7.78 -22.15
C ARG A 272 5.67 7.96 -21.90
N LYS A 273 6.04 8.72 -20.87
CA LYS A 273 7.43 9.05 -20.51
C LYS A 273 8.23 7.81 -20.13
N VAL A 274 7.70 6.97 -19.25
CA VAL A 274 8.41 5.75 -18.81
C VAL A 274 8.33 4.62 -19.83
N ASN A 275 7.34 4.62 -20.73
CA ASN A 275 7.28 3.62 -21.80
C ASN A 275 8.16 3.95 -23.01
N SER A 276 8.53 5.22 -23.23
CA SER A 276 9.49 5.59 -24.27
C SER A 276 10.92 5.17 -23.90
N ASP A 277 11.32 5.40 -22.65
CA ASP A 277 12.61 4.96 -22.09
C ASP A 277 12.41 4.67 -20.60
N PRO A 278 12.39 3.40 -20.17
CA PRO A 278 12.07 3.05 -18.78
C PRO A 278 13.14 3.47 -17.78
N ILE A 279 14.39 3.69 -18.20
CA ILE A 279 15.46 4.11 -17.29
C ILE A 279 15.51 5.63 -17.24
N SER A 280 15.72 6.28 -18.39
CA SER A 280 15.87 7.74 -18.44
C SER A 280 14.55 8.46 -18.17
N GLY A 281 13.43 7.91 -18.65
CA GLY A 281 12.09 8.45 -18.42
C GLY A 281 11.70 8.39 -16.95
N MET A 282 11.99 7.28 -16.26
CA MET A 282 11.76 7.13 -14.83
C MET A 282 12.64 8.11 -14.05
N LYS A 283 13.94 8.17 -14.34
CA LYS A 283 14.83 9.14 -13.70
C LYS A 283 14.33 10.58 -13.86
N SER A 284 13.98 10.97 -15.08
CA SER A 284 13.45 12.31 -15.35
C SER A 284 12.13 12.60 -14.63
N TYR A 285 11.25 11.60 -14.47
CA TYR A 285 10.03 11.77 -13.68
C TYR A 285 10.33 11.95 -12.19
N LEU A 286 11.26 11.17 -11.62
CA LEU A 286 11.68 11.33 -10.22
C LEU A 286 12.29 12.72 -9.98
N ASP A 287 13.18 13.16 -10.86
CA ASP A 287 13.81 14.48 -10.77
C ASP A 287 12.75 15.60 -10.77
N GLU A 288 11.78 15.53 -11.68
CA GLU A 288 10.75 16.57 -11.89
C GLU A 288 9.64 16.56 -10.85
N TYR A 289 9.09 15.39 -10.48
CA TYR A 289 7.88 15.29 -9.67
C TYR A 289 8.14 14.86 -8.22
N ILE A 290 9.31 14.30 -7.92
CA ILE A 290 9.64 13.84 -6.55
C ILE A 290 10.69 14.75 -5.92
N HIS A 291 11.82 14.98 -6.60
CA HIS A 291 12.96 15.68 -6.01
C HIS A 291 12.84 17.22 -6.13
N ALA A 292 12.40 17.73 -7.29
CA ALA A 292 12.29 19.18 -7.49
C ALA A 292 11.23 19.88 -6.61
N PRO A 293 10.02 19.35 -6.38
CA PRO A 293 9.03 19.99 -5.52
C PRO A 293 9.51 20.03 -4.06
N ARG A 294 9.23 21.12 -3.33
CA ARG A 294 9.67 21.26 -1.94
C ARG A 294 8.66 20.68 -0.95
N SER A 295 7.41 20.56 -1.38
CA SER A 295 6.28 20.07 -0.58
C SER A 295 5.32 19.23 -1.45
N TRP A 296 4.43 18.50 -0.79
CA TRP A 296 3.35 17.78 -1.47
C TRP A 296 2.46 18.73 -2.28
N ASN A 297 2.18 19.93 -1.77
CA ASN A 297 1.41 20.95 -2.50
C ASN A 297 2.13 21.44 -3.76
N ASP A 298 3.46 21.55 -3.74
CA ASP A 298 4.23 21.87 -4.95
C ASP A 298 4.16 20.74 -5.97
N TYR A 299 4.13 19.47 -5.53
CA TYR A 299 3.88 18.33 -6.41
C TYR A 299 2.49 18.41 -7.05
N LEU A 300 1.44 18.71 -6.28
CA LEU A 300 0.08 18.91 -6.80
C LEU A 300 0.02 20.07 -7.81
N ASN A 301 0.78 21.14 -7.58
CA ASN A 301 0.88 22.26 -8.52
C ASN A 301 1.50 21.84 -9.86
N LEU A 302 2.43 20.88 -9.88
CA LEU A 302 3.00 20.34 -11.11
C LEU A 302 2.02 19.47 -11.91
N ILE A 303 1.10 18.75 -11.23
CA ILE A 303 0.01 18.05 -11.92
C ILE A 303 -0.88 19.05 -12.66
N GLY A 304 -1.14 20.19 -12.02
CA GLY A 304 -1.89 21.30 -12.60
C GLY A 304 -3.24 21.52 -11.92
N LEU A 305 -3.49 22.76 -11.53
CA LEU A 305 -4.68 23.14 -10.76
C LEU A 305 -5.99 22.77 -11.45
N GLU A 306 -6.08 22.94 -12.77
CA GLU A 306 -7.27 22.60 -13.54
C GLU A 306 -7.60 21.11 -13.44
N GLU A 307 -6.60 20.23 -13.58
CA GLU A 307 -6.81 18.79 -13.49
C GLU A 307 -7.22 18.38 -12.07
N VAL A 308 -6.55 18.89 -11.05
CA VAL A 308 -6.88 18.61 -9.64
C VAL A 308 -8.31 19.03 -9.31
N LEU A 309 -8.73 20.24 -9.70
CA LEU A 309 -10.09 20.74 -9.45
C LEU A 309 -11.14 19.93 -10.22
N SER A 310 -10.84 19.60 -11.48
CA SER A 310 -11.73 18.81 -12.34
C SER A 310 -11.91 17.39 -11.79
N ALA A 311 -10.83 16.74 -11.34
CA ALA A 311 -10.87 15.44 -10.68
C ALA A 311 -11.68 15.48 -9.38
N ALA A 312 -11.52 16.51 -8.55
CA ALA A 312 -12.28 16.70 -7.31
C ALA A 312 -13.77 16.99 -7.55
N GLN A 313 -14.11 17.66 -8.65
CA GLN A 313 -15.51 17.89 -9.03
C GLN A 313 -16.18 16.58 -9.45
N ARG A 314 -15.53 15.78 -10.30
CA ARG A 314 -16.06 14.48 -10.74
C ARG A 314 -16.11 13.46 -9.60
N GLY A 315 -15.10 13.40 -8.74
CA GLY A 315 -15.10 12.48 -7.60
C GLY A 315 -16.28 12.72 -6.65
N ARG A 316 -16.62 13.98 -6.41
CA ARG A 316 -17.75 14.35 -5.53
C ARG A 316 -19.12 14.24 -6.20
N SER A 317 -19.22 14.18 -7.53
CA SER A 317 -20.53 14.07 -8.20
C SER A 317 -21.25 12.77 -7.84
N LEU A 318 -20.50 11.72 -7.46
CA LEU A 318 -21.05 10.45 -6.95
C LEU A 318 -22.00 10.61 -5.75
N HIS A 319 -21.89 11.69 -4.98
CA HIS A 319 -22.74 11.96 -3.83
C HIS A 319 -23.82 13.03 -4.09
N ASN A 320 -23.78 13.67 -5.26
CA ASN A 320 -24.67 14.78 -5.61
C ASN A 320 -25.88 14.34 -6.46
N ASP A 321 -25.91 13.07 -6.90
CA ASP A 321 -27.02 12.41 -7.59
C ASP A 321 -27.85 11.55 -6.61
#